data_AF-A0A084Y2I9-F1
#
_entry.id   AF-A0A084Y2I9-F1
#
_cell.length_a   1.000
_cell.length_b   1.000
_cell.length_c   1.000
_cell.angle_alpha   90.00
_cell.angle_beta   90.00
_cell.angle_gamma   90.00
#
_symmetry.space_group_name_H-M   'P 1'
#
loop_
_entity.id
_entity.type
_entity.pdbx_description
1 polymer ?
#
loop_
_entity_poly.entity_id
_entity_poly.type
_entity_poly.pdbx_seq_one_letter_code
_entity_poly.pdbx_strand_id
1 'polypeptide(L)'
;MALTLSQQTAAEFAARFWARVKAAKLVGDQAEYCRLLHWLTEKLVAGDITDAQARNSFNTAFGRTLTAGQWATLRSSRITPAHDRYAEMLAEGDL
;
A
#
# COMPACT_ATOMS: atom_id res chain seq x y z
N MET A 1 -4.02 -14.39 -7.30
CA MET A 1 -5.24 -14.38 -8.15
C MET A 1 -5.84 -12.99 -8.05
N ALA A 2 -6.21 -12.33 -9.15
CA ALA A 2 -6.61 -10.92 -9.12
C ALA A 2 -7.76 -10.65 -8.13
N LEU A 3 -7.63 -9.59 -7.32
CA LEU A 3 -8.65 -9.19 -6.35
C LEU A 3 -9.97 -8.90 -7.09
N THR A 4 -10.94 -9.80 -6.98
CA THR A 4 -12.25 -9.63 -7.63
C THR A 4 -13.14 -8.82 -6.68
N LEU A 5 -13.36 -7.55 -7.02
CA LEU A 5 -14.18 -6.64 -6.22
C LEU A 5 -15.63 -6.72 -6.71
N SER A 6 -16.53 -7.30 -5.92
CA SER A 6 -17.93 -7.50 -6.31
C SER A 6 -18.84 -6.29 -6.08
N GLN A 7 -18.47 -5.38 -5.18
CA GLN A 7 -19.31 -4.25 -4.76
C GLN A 7 -18.69 -2.87 -5.01
N GLN A 8 -17.52 -2.82 -5.64
CA GLN A 8 -16.84 -1.57 -5.95
C GLN A 8 -15.88 -1.79 -7.11
N THR A 9 -15.61 -0.73 -7.86
CA THR A 9 -14.58 -0.72 -8.88
C THR A 9 -13.19 -0.74 -8.24
N ALA A 10 -12.17 -1.14 -9.01
CA ALA A 10 -10.78 -1.06 -8.58
C ALA A 10 -10.35 0.38 -8.23
N ALA A 11 -10.92 1.38 -8.91
CA ALA A 11 -10.66 2.79 -8.65
C ALA A 11 -11.25 3.25 -7.31
N GLU A 12 -12.47 2.83 -6.97
CA GLU A 12 -13.11 3.13 -5.68
C GLU A 12 -12.37 2.46 -4.53
N PHE A 13 -11.98 1.18 -4.69
CA PHE A 13 -11.15 0.50 -3.70
C PHE A 13 -9.82 1.23 -3.48
N ALA A 14 -9.13 1.59 -4.56
CA ALA A 14 -7.88 2.34 -4.49
C ALA A 14 -8.05 3.68 -3.75
N ALA A 15 -9.09 4.44 -4.07
CA ALA A 15 -9.38 5.72 -3.41
C ALA A 15 -9.60 5.53 -1.90
N ARG A 16 -10.38 4.52 -1.50
CA ARG A 16 -10.66 4.21 -0.09
C ARG A 16 -9.41 3.72 0.64
N PHE A 17 -8.62 2.85 0.02
CA PHE A 17 -7.37 2.34 0.59
C PHE A 17 -6.39 3.50 0.87
N TRP A 18 -6.11 4.33 -0.13
CA TRP A 18 -5.18 5.44 0.02
C TRP A 18 -5.72 6.56 0.92
N ALA A 19 -7.04 6.76 0.97
CA ALA A 19 -7.65 7.65 1.96
C ALA A 19 -7.38 7.18 3.40
N ARG A 20 -7.49 5.88 3.66
CA ARG A 20 -7.15 5.29 4.97
C ARG A 20 -5.67 5.42 5.30
N VAL A 21 -4.78 5.17 4.32
CA VAL A 21 -3.33 5.39 4.49
C VAL A 21 -3.02 6.84 4.85
N LYS A 22 -3.66 7.81 4.17
CA LYS A 22 -3.51 9.25 4.48
C LYS A 22 -4.03 9.57 5.88
N ALA A 23 -5.19 9.06 6.26
CA ALA A 23 -5.79 9.29 7.57
C ALA A 23 -4.90 8.77 8.70
N ALA A 24 -4.42 7.52 8.61
CA ALA A 24 -3.50 6.93 9.58
C ALA A 24 -2.24 7.78 9.75
N LYS A 25 -1.65 8.24 8.63
CA LYS A 25 -0.50 9.14 8.66
C LYS A 25 -0.80 10.49 9.33
N LEU A 26 -1.97 11.07 9.05
CA LEU A 26 -2.34 12.40 9.55
C LEU A 26 -2.65 12.40 11.05
N VAL A 27 -3.26 11.32 11.55
CA VAL A 27 -3.56 11.14 12.97
C VAL A 27 -2.32 10.65 13.75
N GLY A 28 -1.25 10.27 13.06
CA GLY A 28 -0.03 9.75 13.68
C GLY A 28 -0.14 8.29 14.12
N ASP A 29 -1.14 7.55 13.63
CA ASP A 29 -1.26 6.11 13.86
C ASP A 29 -0.25 5.37 12.97
N GLN A 30 0.95 5.25 13.50
CA GLN A 30 2.07 4.63 12.81
C GLN A 30 1.88 3.12 12.62
N ALA A 31 1.19 2.45 13.55
CA ALA A 31 0.92 1.01 13.46
C ALA A 31 -0.07 0.72 12.32
N GLU A 32 -1.18 1.45 12.24
CA GLU A 32 -2.13 1.28 11.15
C GLU A 32 -1.51 1.66 9.80
N TYR A 33 -0.72 2.75 9.75
CA TYR A 33 -0.01 3.14 8.54
C TYR A 33 0.93 2.04 8.05
N CYS A 34 1.76 1.48 8.93
CA CYS A 34 2.69 0.41 8.57
C CYS A 34 1.95 -0.88 8.18
N ARG A 35 0.87 -1.24 8.89
CA ARG A 35 0.01 -2.38 8.57
C ARG A 35 -0.58 -2.31 7.17
N LEU A 36 -1.08 -1.13 6.77
CA LEU A 36 -1.68 -0.94 5.44
C LEU A 36 -0.64 -1.07 4.32
N LEU A 37 0.57 -0.53 4.54
CA LEU A 37 1.67 -0.65 3.58
C LEU A 37 2.27 -2.06 3.53
N HIS A 38 2.27 -2.76 4.66
CA HIS A 38 2.63 -4.17 4.73
C HIS A 38 1.66 -4.99 3.87
N TRP A 39 0.34 -4.85 4.08
CA TRP A 39 -0.68 -5.52 3.27
C TRP A 39 -0.53 -5.26 1.76
N LEU A 40 -0.26 -4.02 1.35
CA LEU A 40 -0.04 -3.69 -0.07
C LEU A 40 1.15 -4.45 -0.65
N THR A 41 2.25 -4.52 0.11
CA THR A 41 3.47 -5.22 -0.31
C THR A 41 3.23 -6.73 -0.43
N GLU A 42 2.55 -7.33 0.54
CA GLU A 42 2.17 -8.75 0.48
C GLU A 42 1.32 -9.06 -0.75
N LYS A 43 0.38 -8.18 -1.11
CA LYS A 43 -0.44 -8.34 -2.32
C LYS A 43 0.33 -8.19 -3.63
N LEU A 44 1.36 -7.35 -3.64
CA LEU A 44 2.29 -7.25 -4.77
C LEU A 44 3.15 -8.51 -4.90
N VAL A 45 3.67 -9.04 -3.79
CA VAL A 45 4.50 -10.25 -3.77
C VAL A 45 3.70 -11.49 -4.18
N ALA A 46 2.47 -11.62 -3.69
CA ALA A 46 1.56 -12.70 -4.08
C ALA A 46 1.06 -12.62 -5.54
N GLY A 47 1.36 -11.51 -6.25
CA GLY A 47 0.88 -11.28 -7.61
C GLY A 47 -0.63 -11.04 -7.71
N ASP A 48 -1.29 -10.74 -6.59
CA ASP A 48 -2.71 -10.37 -6.56
C ASP A 48 -2.94 -8.98 -7.19
N ILE A 49 -1.93 -8.11 -7.10
CA ILE A 49 -1.87 -6.77 -7.70
C ILE A 49 -0.52 -6.62 -8.40
N THR A 50 -0.49 -6.05 -9.60
CA THR A 50 0.77 -5.72 -10.30
C THR A 50 1.31 -4.36 -9.88
N ASP A 51 2.61 -4.14 -10.03
CA ASP A 51 3.24 -2.83 -9.81
C ASP A 51 2.58 -1.71 -10.62
N ALA A 52 2.17 -2.01 -11.86
CA ALA A 52 1.47 -1.05 -12.71
C ALA A 52 0.11 -0.66 -12.11
N GLN A 53 -0.67 -1.63 -11.60
CA GLN A 53 -1.95 -1.36 -10.94
C GLN A 53 -1.75 -0.58 -9.64
N ALA A 54 -0.80 -0.97 -8.79
CA ALA A 54 -0.51 -0.26 -7.55
C ALA A 54 -0.06 1.19 -7.81
N ARG A 55 0.85 1.40 -8.77
CA ARG A 55 1.28 2.73 -9.20
C ARG A 55 0.13 3.56 -9.75
N ASN A 56 -0.68 3.01 -10.65
CA ASN A 56 -1.82 3.72 -11.23
C ASN A 56 -2.83 4.11 -10.13
N SER A 57 -3.09 3.20 -9.18
CA SER A 57 -3.95 3.45 -8.03
C SER A 57 -3.45 4.62 -7.16
N PHE A 58 -2.14 4.67 -6.91
CA PHE A 58 -1.49 5.73 -6.15
C PHE A 58 -1.56 7.06 -6.90
N ASN A 59 -1.25 7.05 -8.19
CA ASN A 59 -1.33 8.21 -9.07
C ASN A 59 -2.73 8.82 -9.06
N THR A 60 -3.78 8.00 -9.21
CA THR A 60 -5.18 8.44 -9.11
C THR A 60 -5.50 9.01 -7.73
N ALA A 61 -5.11 8.35 -6.64
CA ALA A 61 -5.47 8.78 -5.28
C ALA A 61 -4.71 10.02 -4.78
N PHE A 62 -3.52 10.28 -5.30
CA PHE A 62 -2.67 11.41 -4.90
C PHE A 62 -2.59 12.52 -5.95
N GLY A 63 -3.27 12.38 -7.10
CA GLY A 63 -3.19 13.33 -8.20
C GLY A 63 -1.76 13.46 -8.73
N ARG A 64 -1.02 12.34 -8.79
CA ARG A 64 0.37 12.29 -9.24
C ARG A 64 0.48 11.49 -10.53
N THR A 65 1.60 11.67 -11.22
CA THR A 65 1.92 10.91 -12.43
C THR A 65 3.31 10.31 -12.31
N LEU A 66 3.46 9.39 -11.35
CA LEU A 66 4.72 8.68 -11.16
C LEU A 66 4.99 7.73 -12.34
N THR A 67 6.22 7.74 -12.84
CA THR A 67 6.75 6.73 -13.76
C THR A 67 7.07 5.43 -13.03
N ALA A 68 7.40 4.36 -13.76
CA ALA A 68 7.80 3.08 -13.16
C ALA A 68 9.03 3.23 -12.25
N GLY A 69 10.06 3.96 -12.71
CA GLY A 69 11.25 4.23 -11.92
C GLY A 69 10.96 5.06 -10.66
N GLN A 70 10.14 6.11 -10.77
CA GLN A 70 9.76 6.92 -9.61
C GLN A 70 8.94 6.14 -8.58
N TRP A 71 8.07 5.24 -9.06
CA TRP A 71 7.33 4.32 -8.20
C TRP A 71 8.26 3.34 -7.48
N ALA A 72 9.23 2.76 -8.18
CA ALA A 72 10.24 1.89 -7.58
C ALA A 72 11.04 2.63 -6.48
N THR A 73 11.44 3.88 -6.73
CA THR A 73 12.10 4.72 -5.73
C THR A 73 11.19 5.04 -4.54
N LEU A 74 9.91 5.32 -4.76
CA LEU A 74 8.95 5.52 -3.66
C LEU A 74 8.79 4.24 -2.83
N ARG A 75 8.73 3.09 -3.49
CA ARG A 75 8.64 1.79 -2.82
C ARG A 75 9.85 1.57 -1.92
N SER A 76 11.05 1.65 -2.47
CA SER A 76 12.28 1.41 -1.71
C SER A 76 12.51 2.43 -0.58
N SER A 77 12.16 3.70 -0.77
CA SER A 77 12.43 4.74 0.22
C SER A 77 11.37 4.88 1.31
N ARG A 78 10.13 4.45 1.07
CA ARG A 78 9.00 4.70 1.99
C ARG A 78 8.13 3.48 2.27
N ILE A 79 7.78 2.69 1.25
CA ILE A 79 6.82 1.58 1.40
C ILE A 79 7.51 0.37 2.02
N THR A 80 8.67 -0.04 1.49
CA THR A 80 9.46 -1.17 2.01
C THR A 80 9.86 -0.95 3.47
N PRO A 81 10.44 0.20 3.88
CA PRO A 81 10.77 0.42 5.29
C PRO A 81 9.55 0.44 6.24
N ALA A 82 8.35 0.76 5.75
CA ALA A 82 7.13 0.69 6.56
C ALA A 82 6.59 -0.74 6.65
N HIS A 83 6.71 -1.51 5.57
CA HIS A 83 6.43 -2.95 5.56
C HIS A 83 7.32 -3.68 6.57
N ASP A 84 8.63 -3.43 6.55
CA ASP A 84 9.61 -4.15 7.37
C ASP A 84 9.37 -3.90 8.87
N ARG A 85 9.11 -2.65 9.27
CA ARG A 85 8.75 -2.32 10.66
C ARG A 85 7.53 -3.07 11.16
N TYR A 86 6.51 -3.25 10.31
CA TYR A 86 5.32 -4.01 10.71
C TYR A 86 5.60 -5.50 10.78
N ALA A 87 6.43 -6.04 9.87
CA ALA A 87 6.86 -7.42 9.91
C ALA A 87 7.67 -7.72 11.19
N GLU A 88 8.55 -6.81 11.61
CA GLU A 88 9.28 -6.90 12.89
C GLU A 88 8.32 -6.89 14.08
N MET A 89 7.33 -5.98 14.12
CA MET A 89 6.31 -5.94 15.17
C MET A 89 5.49 -7.24 15.26
N LEU A 90 5.17 -7.86 14.11
CA LEU A 90 4.48 -9.16 14.10
C LEU A 90 5.38 -10.27 14.65
N ALA A 91 6.66 -10.28 14.29
CA ALA A 91 7.62 -11.26 14.79
C ALA A 91 7.85 -11.14 16.31
N GLU A 92 7.85 -9.93 16.86
CA GLU A 92 7.92 -9.69 18.31
C GLU A 92 6.66 -10.16 19.04
N GLY A 93 5.48 -10.05 18.42
CA GLY A 93 4.20 -10.46 19.00
C GLY A 93 3.93 -11.97 18.98
N ASP A 94 4.77 -12.75 18.30
CA ASP A 94 4.70 -14.23 18.19
C ASP A 94 5.58 -14.93 19.26
N LEU A 95 6.02 -14.19 20.29
CA LEU A 95 6.70 -14.66 21.52
C LEU A 95 5.70 -14.88 22.66
#